data_AF-A0A3L7XXP2-F1
#
_entry.id   AF-A0A3L7XXP2-F1
#
_cell.length_a   1.000
_cell.length_b   1.000
_cell.length_c   1.000
_cell.angle_alpha   90.00
_cell.angle_beta   90.00
_cell.angle_gamma   90.00
#
_symmetry.space_group_name_H-M   'P 1'
#
loop_
_entity.id
_entity.type
_entity.pdbx_description
1 polymer ?
#
loop_
_entity_poly.entity_id
_entity_poly.type
_entity_poly.pdbx_seq_one_letter_code
_entity_poly.pdbx_strand_id
1 'polypeptide(L)'
;MALKKTQVDTIAQTVYRRYPELGGVTPQVRNQVVGAASANAKSPAGGQYLLTFSGKAMTASGKAMPRVVRVTADANGRVLKISTSH
;
A
#
# COMPACT_ATOMS: atom_id res chain seq x y z
N MET A 1 17.90 1.45 6.10
CA MET A 1 16.88 2.32 6.71
C MET A 1 15.54 1.61 6.72
N ALA A 2 14.63 1.90 7.66
CA ALA A 2 13.25 1.40 7.72
C ALA A 2 12.25 2.55 7.55
N LEU A 3 11.07 2.27 6.99
CA LEU A 3 10.00 3.26 6.83
C LEU A 3 9.49 3.72 8.20
N LYS A 4 9.41 5.04 8.44
CA LYS A 4 8.98 5.59 9.74
C LYS A 4 7.47 5.50 9.90
N LYS A 5 6.99 5.37 11.14
CA LYS A 5 5.55 5.36 11.46
C LYS A 5 4.80 6.58 10.91
N THR A 6 5.40 7.76 10.98
CA THR A 6 4.84 9.00 10.41
C THR A 6 4.65 8.94 8.89
N GLN A 7 5.59 8.32 8.17
CA GLN A 7 5.47 8.16 6.72
C GLN A 7 4.36 7.18 6.35
N VAL A 8 4.26 6.06 7.09
CA VAL A 8 3.16 5.10 6.94
C VAL A 8 1.81 5.79 7.15
N ASP A 9 1.71 6.66 8.16
CA ASP A 9 0.48 7.39 8.45
C ASP A 9 0.10 8.35 7.30
N THR A 10 1.05 9.12 6.77
CA THR A 10 0.82 9.99 5.61
C THR A 10 0.35 9.20 4.38
N ILE A 11 0.95 8.04 4.13
CA ILE A 11 0.52 7.15 3.03
C ILE A 11 -0.89 6.63 3.31
N ALA A 12 -1.16 6.17 4.53
CA ALA A 12 -2.46 5.65 4.93
C ALA A 12 -3.56 6.71 4.79
N GLN A 13 -3.32 7.95 5.23
CA GLN A 13 -4.25 9.06 5.03
C GLN A 13 -4.54 9.30 3.55
N THR A 14 -3.52 9.24 2.69
CA THR A 14 -3.70 9.37 1.23
C THR A 14 -4.58 8.25 0.67
N VAL A 15 -4.40 7.02 1.15
CA VAL A 15 -5.21 5.87 0.77
C VAL A 15 -6.64 6.03 1.26
N TYR A 16 -6.87 6.40 2.53
CA TYR A 16 -8.21 6.58 3.08
C TYR A 16 -8.99 7.69 2.38
N ARG A 17 -8.30 8.75 1.91
CA ARG A 17 -8.95 9.81 1.13
C ARG A 17 -9.40 9.34 -0.26
N ARG A 18 -8.70 8.36 -0.85
CA ARG A 18 -9.06 7.77 -2.15
C ARG A 18 -10.02 6.57 -2.02
N TYR A 19 -9.92 5.84 -0.93
CA TYR A 19 -10.66 4.63 -0.60
C TYR A 19 -11.21 4.77 0.83
N PRO A 20 -12.26 5.58 1.03
CA PRO A 20 -12.86 5.78 2.35
C PRO A 20 -13.35 4.46 2.97
N GLU A 21 -13.67 3.45 2.15
CA GLU A 21 -14.03 2.10 2.60
C GLU A 21 -12.90 1.35 3.32
N LEU A 22 -11.65 1.80 3.16
CA LEU A 22 -10.48 1.27 3.87
C LEU A 22 -10.12 2.12 5.10
N GLY A 23 -10.92 3.13 5.44
CA GLY A 23 -10.71 3.99 6.60
C GLY A 23 -10.56 3.17 7.88
N GLY A 24 -9.42 3.34 8.57
CA GLY A 24 -9.11 2.61 9.81
C GLY A 24 -8.48 1.22 9.61
N VAL A 25 -8.32 0.75 8.37
CA VAL A 25 -7.61 -0.50 8.09
C VAL A 25 -6.11 -0.30 8.26
N THR A 26 -5.50 -1.03 9.21
CA THR A 26 -4.05 -0.97 9.41
C THR A 26 -3.33 -1.64 8.23
N PRO A 27 -2.48 -0.90 7.47
CA PRO A 27 -1.73 -1.50 6.38
C PRO A 27 -0.65 -2.44 6.89
N GLN A 28 -0.46 -3.57 6.20
CA GLN A 28 0.71 -4.40 6.38
C GLN A 28 1.88 -3.81 5.58
N VAL A 29 2.90 -3.32 6.28
CA VAL A 29 4.11 -2.78 5.66
C VAL A 29 5.13 -3.90 5.47
N ARG A 30 5.53 -4.15 4.23
CA ARG A 30 6.62 -5.09 3.88
C ARG A 30 7.75 -4.33 3.23
N ASN A 31 8.98 -4.58 3.67
CA ASN A 31 10.16 -4.07 2.97
C ASN A 31 10.35 -4.89 1.69
N GLN A 32 10.17 -4.26 0.55
CA GLN A 32 10.46 -4.86 -0.74
C GLN A 32 11.92 -4.62 -1.05
N VAL A 33 12.79 -5.46 -0.47
CA VAL A 33 14.18 -5.57 -0.91
C VAL A 33 14.13 -6.11 -2.33
N VAL A 34 14.36 -5.22 -3.31
CA VAL A 34 14.37 -5.61 -4.71
C VAL A 34 15.68 -6.34 -4.99
N GLY A 35 15.69 -7.64 -4.64
CA GLY A 35 16.84 -8.51 -4.79
C GLY A 35 16.54 -10.02 -4.73
N ALA A 36 15.29 -10.46 -4.51
CA ALA A 36 15.04 -11.90 -4.30
C ALA A 36 13.85 -12.55 -5.03
N ALA A 37 12.94 -11.83 -5.73
CA ALA A 37 11.76 -12.54 -6.29
C ALA A 37 11.01 -11.93 -7.48
N SER A 38 11.55 -10.96 -8.24
CA SER A 38 10.88 -10.55 -9.48
C SER A 38 11.87 -10.04 -10.52
N ALA A 39 12.16 -10.86 -11.52
CA ALA A 39 13.10 -10.63 -12.61
C ALA A 39 12.69 -9.51 -13.60
N ASN A 40 11.72 -8.65 -13.27
CA ASN A 40 11.20 -7.65 -14.21
C ASN A 40 10.87 -6.28 -13.59
N ALA A 41 11.40 -5.96 -12.42
CA ALA A 41 11.21 -4.63 -11.83
C ALA A 41 12.57 -4.02 -11.48
N LYS A 42 13.01 -3.07 -12.32
CA LYS A 42 14.19 -2.22 -12.13
C LYS A 42 14.16 -1.62 -10.72
N SER A 43 15.01 -2.11 -9.83
CA SER A 43 15.16 -1.61 -8.47
C SER A 43 15.60 -0.14 -8.51
N PRO A 44 14.83 0.82 -7.96
CA PRO A 44 15.40 2.09 -7.56
C PRO A 44 16.35 1.78 -6.40
N ALA A 45 17.59 2.30 -6.46
CA ALA A 45 18.66 2.06 -5.51
C ALA A 45 18.39 2.58 -4.06
N GLY A 46 17.14 2.93 -3.72
CA GLY A 46 16.71 3.53 -2.45
C GLY A 46 15.87 2.65 -1.53
N GLY A 47 15.51 1.43 -1.95
CA GLY A 47 14.63 0.53 -1.18
C GLY A 47 13.15 0.92 -1.28
N GLN A 48 12.30 -0.05 -1.66
CA GLN A 48 10.86 0.16 -1.80
C GLN A 48 10.12 -0.54 -0.66
N TYR A 49 9.00 0.03 -0.25
CA TYR A 49 8.10 -0.51 0.76
C TYR A 49 6.76 -0.77 0.13
N LEU A 50 6.23 -1.97 0.37
CA LEU A 50 4.90 -2.35 -0.06
C LEU A 50 3.97 -2.29 1.15
N LEU A 51 3.03 -1.36 1.11
CA LEU A 51 1.94 -1.26 2.08
C LEU A 51 0.71 -1.94 1.49
N THR A 52 0.22 -2.97 2.15
CA THR A 52 -0.99 -3.70 1.72
C THR A 52 -2.13 -3.40 2.69
N PHE A 53 -3.18 -2.76 2.19
CA PHE A 53 -4.42 -2.49 2.90
C PHE A 53 -5.43 -3.56 2.49
N SER A 54 -5.90 -4.34 3.45
CA SER A 54 -6.89 -5.40 3.23
C SER A 54 -8.17 -5.03 3.96
N GLY A 55 -9.21 -4.68 3.21
CA GLY A 55 -10.50 -4.32 3.78
C GLY A 55 -11.67 -4.94 3.02
N LYS A 56 -12.87 -4.53 3.37
CA LYS A 56 -14.11 -4.93 2.70
C LYS A 56 -14.81 -3.68 2.21
N ALA A 57 -14.99 -3.56 0.90
CA ALA A 57 -15.76 -2.49 0.30
C ALA A 57 -17.22 -2.93 0.22
N MET A 58 -18.16 -2.10 0.69
CA MET A 58 -19.56 -2.31 0.37
C MET A 58 -19.80 -1.91 -1.08
N THR A 59 -20.27 -2.85 -1.88
CA THR A 59 -20.70 -2.60 -3.25
C THR A 59 -22.08 -1.94 -3.25
N ALA A 60 -22.46 -1.27 -4.34
CA ALA A 60 -23.76 -0.62 -4.48
C ALA A 60 -24.95 -1.60 -4.29
N SER A 61 -24.74 -2.90 -4.48
CA SER A 61 -25.73 -3.96 -4.25
C SER A 61 -25.81 -4.41 -2.79
N GLY A 62 -25.15 -3.74 -1.84
CA GLY A 62 -25.17 -4.09 -0.41
C GLY A 62 -24.30 -5.28 -0.04
N LYS A 63 -23.54 -5.85 -0.98
CA LYS A 63 -22.61 -6.96 -0.71
C LYS A 63 -21.23 -6.44 -0.32
N ALA A 64 -20.68 -6.96 0.77
CA ALA A 64 -19.29 -6.73 1.15
C ALA A 64 -18.36 -7.54 0.24
N MET A 65 -17.46 -6.86 -0.46
CA MET A 65 -16.51 -7.51 -1.34
C MET A 65 -15.08 -7.21 -0.87
N PRO A 66 -14.20 -8.23 -0.77
CA PRO A 66 -12.83 -8.01 -0.33
C PRO A 66 -12.14 -7.05 -1.29
N ARG A 67 -11.48 -6.04 -0.72
CA ARG A 67 -10.73 -5.06 -1.48
C ARG A 67 -9.33 -4.97 -0.91
N VAL A 68 -8.36 -5.21 -1.76
CA VAL A 68 -6.94 -5.14 -1.40
C VAL A 68 -6.29 -4.01 -2.16
N VAL A 69 -5.77 -3.01 -1.45
CA VAL A 69 -5.00 -1.91 -2.04
C VAL A 69 -3.54 -2.08 -1.68
N ARG A 70 -2.70 -2.20 -2.70
CA ARG A 70 -1.24 -2.28 -2.58
C ARG A 70 -0.63 -0.95 -2.97
N VAL A 71 0.15 -0.37 -2.08
CA VAL A 71 0.86 0.88 -2.30
C VAL A 71 2.34 0.63 -2.21
N THR A 72 3.06 0.97 -3.26
CA THR A 72 4.51 0.98 -3.27
C THR A 72 4.98 2.38 -2.94
N ALA A 73 5.82 2.51 -1.93
CA ALA A 73 6.41 3.76 -1.49
C ALA A 73 7.95 3.64 -1.40
N ASP A 74 8.65 4.75 -1.56
CA ASP A 74 10.10 4.84 -1.35
C ASP A 74 10.43 4.97 0.15
N ALA A 75 11.71 4.81 0.53
CA ALA A 75 12.21 5.08 1.89
C ALA A 75 11.91 6.49 2.41
N ASN A 76 11.66 7.45 1.52
CA ASN A 76 11.23 8.80 1.89
C ASN A 76 9.72 8.91 2.20
N GLY A 77 8.95 7.83 2.08
CA GLY A 77 7.49 7.84 2.27
C GLY A 77 6.73 8.39 1.05
N ARG A 78 7.42 8.60 -0.07
CA ARG A 78 6.79 9.02 -1.33
C ARG A 78 6.09 7.83 -1.97
N VAL A 79 4.80 7.97 -2.25
CA VAL A 79 4.03 6.95 -2.98
C VAL A 79 4.52 6.90 -4.44
N LEU A 80 5.04 5.76 -4.85
CA LEU A 80 5.50 5.47 -6.21
C LEU A 80 4.38 4.88 -7.07
N LYS A 81 3.60 3.97 -6.49
CA LYS A 81 2.53 3.26 -7.21
C LYS A 81 1.40 2.88 -6.26
N ILE A 82 0.18 2.93 -6.76
CA ILE A 82 -1.01 2.37 -6.10
C ILE A 82 -1.62 1.35 -7.04
N SER A 83 -1.98 0.19 -6.53
CA SER A 83 -2.62 -0.89 -7.28
C SER A 83 -3.75 -1.45 -6.43
N THR A 84 -4.88 -1.72 -7.04
CA THR A 84 -6.03 -2.31 -6.37
C THR A 84 -6.28 -3.68 -6.96
N SER A 85 -6.47 -4.68 -6.11
CA SER A 85 -6.88 -6.03 -6.51
C SER A 85 -8.25 -6.33 -5.91
N HIS A 86 -9.08 -6.98 -6.71
CA HIS A 86 -10.43 -7.40 -6.39
C HIS A 86 -10.56 -8.91 -6.54
#